data_AF-K1SUS9-F1
#
_entry.id   AF-K1SUS9-F1
#
_cell.length_a   1.000
_cell.length_b   1.000
_cell.length_c   1.000
_cell.angle_alpha   90.00
_cell.angle_beta   90.00
_cell.angle_gamma   90.00
#
_symmetry.space_group_name_H-M   'P 1'
#
loop_
_entity.id
_entity.type
_entity.pdbx_description
1 polymer ?
#
loop_
_entity_poly.entity_id
_entity_poly.type
_entity_poly.pdbx_seq_one_letter_code
_entity_poly.pdbx_strand_id
1 'polypeptide(L)'
;MTGTAIAVVLLTVIIPWRLSTEGWGVHAVSYSLNHGSLPAKLVSIAMYLMGLILTATAYPKEVTKEGQKETRYLLEAGVFSLVGGMVQSFAESWRTGGPFVALAVLFIYLNAQNRQITTDGLTGLNNRREFDAHLQRKIELCPEHEWGLLMIDVDDFKRINDELGHAVGDEALWHTAD
;
A
#
# COMPACT_ATOMS: atom_id res chain seq x y z
N MET A 1 -3.85 -14.60 5.12
CA MET A 1 -4.73 -13.62 4.43
C MET A 1 -3.98 -12.74 3.42
N THR A 2 -2.69 -12.46 3.61
CA THR A 2 -1.83 -11.91 2.54
C THR A 2 -1.90 -12.73 1.24
N GLY A 3 -1.96 -14.06 1.36
CA GLY A 3 -2.11 -14.97 0.22
C GLY A 3 -3.38 -14.77 -0.62
N THR A 4 -4.52 -14.38 -0.02
CA THR A 4 -5.76 -14.13 -0.79
C THR A 4 -5.72 -12.79 -1.51
N ALA A 5 -5.16 -11.74 -0.90
CA ALA A 5 -4.96 -10.46 -1.56
C ALA A 5 -3.93 -10.56 -2.71
N ILE A 6 -2.82 -11.27 -2.48
CA ILE A 6 -1.83 -11.58 -3.52
C ILE A 6 -2.48 -12.41 -4.62
N ALA A 7 -3.26 -13.44 -4.30
CA ALA A 7 -3.98 -14.23 -5.30
C ALA A 7 -4.97 -13.39 -6.10
N VAL A 8 -5.72 -12.48 -5.49
CA VAL A 8 -6.64 -11.56 -6.21
C VAL A 8 -5.86 -10.63 -7.15
N VAL A 9 -4.72 -10.07 -6.72
CA VAL A 9 -3.87 -9.23 -7.57
C VAL A 9 -3.26 -10.06 -8.73
N LEU A 10 -2.75 -11.26 -8.45
CA LEU A 10 -2.21 -12.14 -9.49
C LEU A 10 -3.32 -12.56 -10.47
N LEU A 11 -4.52 -12.89 -10.00
CA LEU A 11 -5.66 -13.27 -10.85
C LEU A 11 -6.20 -12.07 -11.67
N THR A 12 -6.16 -10.85 -11.14
CA THR A 12 -6.66 -9.66 -11.85
C THR A 12 -5.62 -8.96 -12.74
N VAL A 13 -4.33 -9.24 -12.57
CA VAL A 13 -3.24 -8.67 -13.38
C VAL A 13 -2.67 -9.69 -14.37
N ILE A 14 -2.35 -10.91 -13.91
CA ILE A 14 -1.68 -11.92 -14.75
C ILE A 14 -2.67 -12.57 -15.72
N ILE A 15 -3.91 -12.86 -15.32
CA ILE A 15 -4.87 -13.49 -16.22
C ILE A 15 -5.21 -12.54 -17.39
N PRO A 16 -5.55 -11.26 -17.18
CA PRO A 16 -5.80 -10.35 -18.31
C PRO A 16 -4.57 -10.11 -19.17
N TRP A 17 -3.37 -10.01 -18.59
CA TRP A 17 -2.11 -9.90 -19.34
C TRP A 17 -1.83 -11.14 -20.19
N ARG A 18 -1.92 -12.33 -19.62
CA ARG A 18 -1.67 -13.59 -20.33
C ARG A 18 -2.73 -13.85 -21.41
N LEU A 19 -3.98 -13.44 -21.16
CA LEU A 19 -5.03 -13.43 -22.17
C LEU A 19 -4.72 -12.44 -23.29
N SER A 20 -4.12 -11.27 -23.02
CA SER A 20 -3.79 -10.29 -24.06
C SER A 20 -2.50 -10.61 -24.84
N THR A 21 -1.59 -11.45 -24.30
CA THR A 21 -0.28 -11.72 -24.94
C THR A 21 -0.07 -13.14 -25.47
N GLU A 22 -0.66 -14.21 -24.91
CA GLU A 22 -0.28 -15.60 -25.29
C GLU A 22 -1.42 -16.66 -25.38
N GLY A 23 -2.71 -16.34 -25.13
CA GLY A 23 -3.79 -17.34 -25.02
C GLY A 23 -4.94 -17.26 -26.04
N TRP A 24 -6.06 -17.97 -25.78
CA TRP A 24 -7.35 -17.80 -26.49
C TRP A 24 -7.84 -16.35 -26.48
N GLY A 25 -7.38 -15.54 -25.52
CA GLY A 25 -7.58 -14.10 -25.48
C GLY A 25 -6.83 -13.36 -26.60
N VAL A 26 -5.66 -13.82 -27.06
CA VAL A 26 -5.01 -13.29 -28.26
C VAL A 26 -5.81 -13.66 -29.48
N HIS A 27 -6.40 -14.87 -29.55
CA HIS A 27 -7.30 -15.25 -30.63
C HIS A 27 -8.65 -14.51 -30.60
N ALA A 28 -9.21 -14.22 -29.43
CA ALA A 28 -10.44 -13.45 -29.27
C ALA A 28 -10.22 -11.94 -29.46
N VAL A 29 -9.08 -11.42 -29.00
CA VAL A 29 -8.59 -10.06 -29.25
C VAL A 29 -8.16 -9.93 -30.69
N SER A 30 -7.54 -10.93 -31.33
CA SER A 30 -7.20 -10.92 -32.77
C SER A 30 -8.43 -11.11 -33.67
N TYR A 31 -9.42 -11.90 -33.23
CA TYR A 31 -10.72 -12.00 -33.89
C TYR A 31 -11.49 -10.68 -33.78
N SER A 32 -11.40 -10.01 -32.63
CA SER A 32 -11.86 -8.63 -32.41
C SER A 32 -11.04 -7.59 -33.18
N LEU A 33 -9.73 -7.75 -33.33
CA LEU A 33 -8.85 -6.84 -34.07
C LEU A 33 -9.12 -6.94 -35.58
N ASN A 34 -9.50 -8.13 -36.07
CA ASN A 34 -9.94 -8.33 -37.44
C ASN A 34 -11.39 -7.88 -37.71
N HIS A 35 -12.22 -7.63 -36.67
CA HIS A 35 -13.63 -7.26 -36.84
C HIS A 35 -14.08 -5.96 -36.12
N GLY A 36 -13.18 -5.26 -35.42
CA GLY A 36 -13.38 -3.90 -34.90
C GLY A 36 -14.68 -3.63 -34.15
N SER A 37 -15.32 -4.65 -33.55
CA SER A 37 -16.66 -4.48 -33.03
C SER A 37 -16.62 -3.99 -31.58
N LEU A 38 -17.35 -2.90 -31.31
CA LEU A 38 -17.65 -2.34 -29.98
C LEU A 38 -17.83 -3.40 -28.85
N PRO A 39 -18.46 -4.58 -29.10
CA PRO A 39 -18.62 -5.64 -28.12
C PRO A 39 -17.35 -6.10 -27.40
N ALA A 40 -16.22 -6.25 -28.09
CA ALA A 40 -15.00 -6.77 -27.45
C ALA A 40 -14.35 -5.75 -26.50
N LYS A 41 -14.43 -4.45 -26.83
CA LYS A 41 -13.98 -3.37 -25.94
C LYS A 41 -14.86 -3.29 -24.69
N LEU A 42 -16.17 -3.49 -24.85
CA LEU A 42 -17.11 -3.57 -23.72
C LEU A 42 -16.82 -4.77 -22.79
N VAL A 43 -16.45 -5.93 -23.34
CA VAL A 43 -16.04 -7.11 -22.54
C VAL A 43 -14.78 -6.80 -21.72
N SER A 44 -13.78 -6.16 -22.31
CA SER A 44 -12.55 -5.77 -21.58
C SER A 44 -12.84 -4.77 -20.45
N ILE A 45 -13.70 -3.76 -20.69
CA ILE A 45 -14.14 -2.82 -19.67
C ILE A 45 -14.87 -3.55 -18.53
N ALA A 46 -15.77 -4.48 -18.86
CA ALA A 46 -16.49 -5.27 -17.87
C ALA A 46 -15.53 -6.10 -16.99
N MET A 47 -14.46 -6.65 -17.57
CA MET A 47 -13.41 -7.37 -16.81
C MET A 47 -12.63 -6.43 -15.87
N TYR A 48 -12.26 -5.22 -16.32
CA TYR A 48 -11.57 -4.25 -15.46
C TYR A 48 -12.47 -3.73 -14.33
N LEU A 49 -13.75 -3.47 -14.61
CA LEU A 49 -14.74 -3.08 -13.60
C LEU A 49 -14.98 -4.21 -12.60
N MET A 50 -15.07 -5.46 -13.05
CA MET A 50 -15.14 -6.62 -12.16
C MET A 50 -13.91 -6.73 -11.26
N GLY A 51 -12.71 -6.50 -11.80
CA GLY A 51 -11.47 -6.44 -11.03
C GLY A 51 -11.52 -5.37 -9.92
N LEU A 52 -12.00 -4.16 -10.26
CA LEU A 52 -12.18 -3.05 -9.31
C LEU A 52 -13.15 -3.41 -8.18
N ILE A 53 -14.28 -4.03 -8.52
CA ILE A 53 -15.30 -4.46 -7.54
C ILE A 53 -14.75 -5.56 -6.63
N LEU A 54 -14.03 -6.55 -7.18
CA LEU A 54 -13.37 -7.59 -6.40
C LEU A 54 -12.33 -7.01 -5.45
N THR A 55 -11.52 -6.05 -5.91
CA THR A 55 -10.58 -5.36 -5.02
C THR A 55 -11.28 -4.58 -3.90
N ALA A 56 -12.41 -3.91 -4.19
CA ALA A 56 -13.16 -3.18 -3.17
C ALA A 56 -13.82 -4.09 -2.12
N THR A 57 -14.27 -5.28 -2.54
CA THR A 57 -15.00 -6.23 -1.69
C THR A 57 -14.08 -7.23 -0.97
N ALA A 58 -12.88 -7.46 -1.47
CA ALA A 58 -11.86 -8.31 -0.85
C ALA A 58 -11.25 -7.70 0.43
N TYR A 59 -11.69 -6.51 0.85
CA TYR A 59 -11.25 -5.84 2.07
C TYR A 59 -11.64 -6.67 3.31
N PRO A 60 -10.67 -7.24 4.04
CA PRO A 60 -10.99 -8.13 5.14
C PRO A 60 -11.46 -7.33 6.36
N LYS A 61 -12.66 -7.64 6.86
CA LYS A 61 -13.28 -6.93 8.00
C LYS A 61 -12.71 -7.35 9.36
N GLU A 62 -12.03 -8.49 9.45
CA GLU A 62 -11.61 -9.14 10.71
C GLU A 62 -10.08 -9.18 10.92
N VAL A 63 -9.33 -8.29 10.26
CA VAL A 63 -7.86 -8.21 10.42
C VAL A 63 -7.49 -7.10 11.40
N THR A 64 -6.34 -7.24 12.07
CA THR A 64 -5.72 -6.17 12.89
C THR A 64 -5.62 -4.86 12.09
N LYS A 65 -5.65 -3.71 12.76
CA LYS A 65 -5.53 -2.40 12.10
C LYS A 65 -4.30 -2.31 11.20
N GLU A 66 -3.20 -2.98 11.58
CA GLU A 66 -1.97 -3.06 10.80
C GLU A 66 -2.17 -3.83 9.47
N GLY A 67 -2.76 -5.03 9.53
CA GLY A 67 -2.98 -5.89 8.37
C GLY A 67 -4.11 -5.41 7.44
N GLN A 68 -5.12 -4.70 7.97
CA GLN A 68 -6.12 -4.00 7.14
C GLN A 68 -5.45 -2.97 6.24
N LYS A 69 -4.50 -2.25 6.82
CA LYS A 69 -3.78 -1.14 6.19
C LYS A 69 -2.80 -1.68 5.14
N GLU A 70 -2.21 -2.88 5.34
CA GLU A 70 -1.39 -3.56 4.31
C GLU A 70 -2.24 -4.02 3.13
N THR A 71 -3.38 -4.65 3.44
CA THR A 71 -4.31 -5.12 2.42
C THR A 71 -4.81 -3.95 1.58
N ARG A 72 -5.10 -2.80 2.20
CA ARG A 72 -5.49 -1.57 1.51
C ARG A 72 -4.46 -1.13 0.46
N TYR A 73 -3.17 -1.09 0.80
CA TYR A 73 -2.13 -0.65 -0.14
C TYR A 73 -1.98 -1.59 -1.33
N LEU A 74 -2.11 -2.91 -1.12
CA LEU A 74 -2.09 -3.88 -2.22
C LEU A 74 -3.31 -3.72 -3.14
N LEU A 75 -4.48 -3.43 -2.58
CA LEU A 75 -5.70 -3.17 -3.37
C LEU A 75 -5.59 -1.87 -4.17
N GLU A 76 -5.10 -0.78 -3.55
CA GLU A 76 -4.85 0.50 -4.23
C GLU A 76 -3.80 0.35 -5.34
N ALA A 77 -2.75 -0.45 -5.14
CA ALA A 77 -1.79 -0.78 -6.19
C ALA A 77 -2.43 -1.52 -7.37
N GLY A 78 -3.36 -2.45 -7.10
CA GLY A 78 -4.13 -3.15 -8.12
C GLY A 78 -4.95 -2.22 -9.02
N VAL A 79 -5.47 -1.12 -8.48
CA VAL A 79 -6.22 -0.11 -9.25
C VAL A 79 -5.36 0.50 -10.36
N PHE A 80 -4.08 0.82 -10.10
CA PHE A 80 -3.19 1.36 -11.13
C PHE A 80 -3.05 0.42 -12.32
N SER A 81 -2.89 -0.89 -12.06
CA SER A 81 -2.79 -1.90 -13.13
C SER A 81 -4.07 -2.01 -13.95
N LEU A 82 -5.25 -1.94 -13.30
CA LEU A 82 -6.54 -1.98 -13.98
C LEU A 82 -6.76 -0.74 -14.84
N VAL A 83 -6.42 0.45 -14.34
CA VAL A 83 -6.49 1.71 -15.09
C VAL A 83 -5.53 1.68 -16.28
N GLY A 84 -4.29 1.22 -16.08
CA GLY A 84 -3.32 1.11 -17.16
C GLY A 84 -3.78 0.20 -18.29
N GLY A 85 -4.36 -0.95 -17.94
CA GLY A 85 -4.96 -1.89 -18.89
C GLY A 85 -6.20 -1.33 -19.59
N MET A 86 -7.03 -0.55 -18.89
CA MET A 86 -8.17 0.14 -19.47
C MET A 86 -7.72 1.21 -20.47
N VAL A 87 -6.74 2.05 -20.13
CA VAL A 87 -6.21 3.06 -21.06
C VAL A 87 -5.63 2.40 -22.31
N GLN A 88 -4.91 1.29 -22.16
CA GLN A 88 -4.32 0.54 -23.27
C GLN A 88 -5.38 -0.02 -24.23
N SER A 89 -6.57 -0.39 -23.75
CA SER A 89 -7.63 -0.94 -24.61
C SER A 89 -8.32 0.11 -25.50
N PHE A 90 -8.21 1.39 -25.13
CA PHE A 90 -8.69 2.51 -25.94
C PHE A 90 -7.60 3.11 -26.82
N ALA A 91 -6.37 3.21 -26.31
CA ALA A 91 -5.21 3.76 -27.00
C ALA A 91 -4.20 2.63 -27.29
N GLU A 92 -4.54 1.75 -28.23
CA GLU A 92 -3.76 0.54 -28.54
C GLU A 92 -2.33 0.86 -29.02
N SER A 93 -2.09 2.06 -29.57
CA SER A 93 -0.77 2.54 -29.95
C SER A 93 0.10 2.96 -28.76
N TRP A 94 -0.50 3.18 -27.59
CA TRP A 94 0.21 3.62 -26.38
C TRP A 94 0.61 2.40 -25.56
N ARG A 95 1.90 2.31 -25.20
CA ARG A 95 2.43 1.24 -24.33
C ARG A 95 2.28 1.62 -22.85
N THR A 96 1.05 1.71 -22.36
CA THR A 96 0.76 2.14 -20.99
C THR A 96 0.95 1.05 -19.93
N GLY A 97 0.90 -0.24 -20.29
CA GLY A 97 1.07 -1.33 -19.31
C GLY A 97 2.33 -1.22 -18.45
N GLY A 98 3.50 -0.96 -19.07
CA GLY A 98 4.78 -0.83 -18.37
C GLY A 98 4.80 0.31 -17.33
N PRO A 99 4.54 1.56 -17.72
CA PRO A 99 4.49 2.69 -16.80
C PRO A 99 3.52 2.52 -15.62
N PHE A 100 2.32 1.97 -15.84
CA PHE A 100 1.35 1.77 -14.77
C PHE A 100 1.75 0.66 -13.79
N VAL A 101 2.38 -0.42 -14.28
CA VAL A 101 2.99 -1.44 -13.41
C VAL A 101 4.14 -0.85 -12.61
N ALA A 102 4.99 -0.02 -13.23
CA ALA A 102 6.08 0.66 -12.54
C ALA A 102 5.56 1.59 -11.43
N LEU A 103 4.48 2.35 -11.70
CA LEU A 103 3.80 3.18 -10.70
C LEU A 103 3.21 2.35 -9.56
N ALA A 104 2.57 1.22 -9.86
CA ALA A 104 2.04 0.32 -8.83
C ALA A 104 3.14 -0.23 -7.91
N VAL A 105 4.27 -0.67 -8.49
CA VAL A 105 5.43 -1.15 -7.73
C VAL A 105 6.06 -0.03 -6.91
N LEU A 106 6.23 1.16 -7.48
CA LEU A 106 6.74 2.33 -6.78
C LEU A 106 5.82 2.72 -5.60
N PHE A 107 4.51 2.70 -5.81
CA PHE A 107 3.53 2.97 -4.77
C PHE A 107 3.63 1.96 -3.63
N ILE A 108 3.72 0.66 -3.93
CA ILE A 108 3.92 -0.40 -2.93
C ILE A 108 5.23 -0.15 -2.18
N TYR A 109 6.32 0.15 -2.89
CA TYR A 109 7.63 0.39 -2.31
C TYR A 109 7.64 1.59 -1.36
N LEU A 110 7.11 2.73 -1.79
CA LEU A 110 7.04 3.95 -0.96
C LEU A 110 6.20 3.72 0.30
N ASN A 111 5.07 3.03 0.15
CA ASN A 111 4.24 2.69 1.32
C ASN A 111 4.98 1.73 2.24
N ALA A 112 5.66 0.70 1.72
CA ALA A 112 6.43 -0.23 2.53
C ALA A 112 7.58 0.46 3.29
N GLN A 113 8.33 1.36 2.64
CA GLN A 113 9.39 2.14 3.28
C GLN A 113 8.83 3.03 4.40
N ASN A 114 7.72 3.74 4.13
CA ASN A 114 7.04 4.55 5.15
C ASN A 114 6.49 3.71 6.32
N ARG A 115 6.41 2.38 6.21
CA ARG A 115 6.08 1.50 7.34
C ARG A 115 7.29 1.06 8.15
N GLN A 116 8.46 0.97 7.53
CA GLN A 116 9.65 0.38 8.14
C GLN A 116 10.39 1.33 9.07
N ILE A 117 10.02 2.61 9.10
CA ILE A 117 10.56 3.57 10.06
C ILE A 117 9.82 3.37 11.38
N THR A 118 10.38 2.54 12.25
CA THR A 118 9.85 2.24 13.60
C THR A 118 10.51 3.09 14.69
N THR A 119 11.68 3.67 14.40
CA THR A 119 12.44 4.48 15.34
C THR A 119 12.38 5.95 14.99
N ASP A 120 12.56 6.80 16.00
CA ASP A 120 12.86 8.21 15.84
C ASP A 120 14.31 8.38 15.38
N GLY A 121 14.54 9.31 14.44
CA GLY A 121 15.84 9.47 13.79
C GLY A 121 16.90 10.14 14.66
N LEU A 122 16.49 10.92 15.66
CA LEU A 122 17.39 11.64 16.56
C LEU A 122 17.75 10.79 17.77
N THR A 123 16.75 10.18 18.41
CA THR A 123 16.91 9.47 19.69
C THR A 123 17.10 7.97 19.55
N GLY A 124 16.74 7.37 18.41
CA GLY A 124 16.75 5.91 18.21
C GLY A 124 15.65 5.15 18.96
N LEU A 125 14.87 5.83 19.80
CA LEU A 125 13.71 5.26 20.49
C LEU A 125 12.61 4.88 19.50
N ASN A 126 11.67 4.04 19.92
CA ASN A 126 10.46 3.79 19.13
C ASN A 126 9.72 5.11 18.89
N ASN A 127 9.41 5.38 17.63
CA ASN A 127 8.59 6.53 17.32
C ASN A 127 7.15 6.30 17.81
N ARG A 128 6.35 7.37 17.84
CA ARG A 128 4.96 7.32 18.30
C ARG A 128 4.13 6.23 17.60
N ARG A 129 4.38 6.00 16.31
CA ARG A 129 3.66 4.99 15.54
C ARG A 129 3.97 3.57 16.02
N GLU A 130 5.25 3.25 16.23
CA GLU A 130 5.65 1.94 16.76
C GLU A 130 5.20 1.78 18.21
N PHE A 131 5.26 2.83 19.03
CA PHE A 131 4.70 2.83 20.39
C PHE A 131 3.22 2.46 20.39
N ASP A 132 2.38 3.13 19.58
CA ASP A 132 0.94 2.86 19.50
C ASP A 132 0.67 1.42 19.04
N ALA A 133 1.40 0.94 18.03
CA ALA A 133 1.28 -0.42 17.52
C ALA A 133 1.67 -1.47 18.58
N HIS A 134 2.75 -1.22 19.32
CA HIS A 134 3.23 -2.09 20.39
C HIS A 134 2.23 -2.14 21.55
N LEU A 135 1.74 -0.98 21.99
CA LEU A 135 0.76 -0.87 23.06
C LEU A 135 -0.54 -1.61 22.70
N GLN A 136 -1.06 -1.39 21.49
CA GLN A 136 -2.28 -2.07 21.06
C GLN A 136 -2.09 -3.59 21.02
N ARG A 137 -0.96 -4.08 20.51
CA ARG A 137 -0.62 -5.52 20.48
C ARG A 137 -0.55 -6.11 21.90
N LYS A 138 0.02 -5.39 22.86
CA LYS A 138 0.12 -5.81 24.26
C LYS A 138 -1.25 -5.91 24.94
N ILE A 139 -2.12 -4.92 24.73
CA ILE A 139 -3.49 -4.91 25.26
C ILE A 139 -4.30 -6.08 24.68
N GLU A 140 -4.21 -6.32 23.37
CA GLU A 140 -4.93 -7.41 22.71
C GLU A 140 -4.47 -8.80 23.21
N LEU A 141 -3.18 -8.97 23.51
CA LEU A 141 -2.61 -10.24 23.98
C LEU A 141 -2.90 -10.53 25.45
N CYS A 142 -3.04 -9.49 26.29
CA CYS A 142 -3.26 -9.64 27.73
C CYS A 142 -4.36 -8.66 28.19
N PRO A 143 -5.63 -8.91 27.83
CA PRO A 143 -6.73 -7.96 28.08
C PRO A 143 -7.06 -7.80 29.56
N GLU A 144 -6.77 -8.81 30.38
CA GLU A 144 -7.03 -8.80 31.83
C GLU A 144 -5.89 -8.15 32.64
N HIS A 145 -4.82 -7.68 31.98
CA HIS A 145 -3.69 -7.04 32.65
C HIS A 145 -3.93 -5.54 32.79
N GLU A 146 -3.63 -4.97 33.96
CA GLU A 146 -3.64 -3.52 34.16
C GLU A 146 -2.34 -2.90 33.63
N TRP A 147 -2.46 -1.89 32.79
CA TRP A 147 -1.34 -1.21 32.16
C TRP A 147 -1.19 0.21 32.73
N GLY A 148 0.05 0.61 33.04
CA GLY A 148 0.40 1.99 33.37
C GLY A 148 1.17 2.64 32.23
N LEU A 149 0.94 3.93 32.00
CA LEU A 149 1.70 4.75 31.05
C LEU A 149 2.35 5.92 31.77
N LEU A 150 3.66 6.09 31.57
CA LEU A 150 4.40 7.26 32.03
C LEU A 150 4.69 8.16 30.82
N MET A 151 4.32 9.43 30.94
CA MET A 151 4.63 10.45 29.94
C MET A 151 5.65 11.41 30.54
N ILE A 152 6.77 11.59 29.86
CA ILE A 152 7.90 12.43 30.29
C ILE A 152 8.06 13.54 29.24
N ASP A 153 8.32 14.76 29.71
CA ASP A 153 8.63 15.93 28.88
C ASP A 153 9.90 16.58 29.41
N VAL A 154 10.68 17.21 28.53
CA VAL A 154 11.91 17.92 28.92
C VAL A 154 11.55 19.34 29.34
N ASP A 155 11.72 19.63 30.63
CA ASP A 155 11.45 20.96 31.18
C ASP A 155 12.29 22.04 30.49
N ASP A 156 11.65 23.20 30.24
CA ASP A 156 12.29 24.38 29.61
C ASP A 156 13.02 24.11 28.27
N PHE A 157 12.67 23.06 27.52
CA PHE A 157 13.39 22.69 26.28
C PHE A 157 13.49 23.82 25.25
N LYS A 158 12.48 24.70 25.17
CA LYS A 158 12.52 25.88 24.31
C LYS A 158 13.66 26.83 24.67
N ARG A 159 13.93 27.03 25.96
CA ARG A 159 15.01 27.91 26.45
C ARG A 159 16.39 27.38 26.02
N ILE A 160 16.58 26.06 26.06
CA ILE A 160 17.80 25.42 25.55
C ILE A 160 17.99 25.74 24.07
N ASN A 161 16.93 25.58 23.25
CA ASN A 161 16.99 25.91 21.83
C ASN A 161 17.26 27.40 21.58
N ASP A 162 16.61 28.29 22.34
CA ASP A 162 16.70 29.74 22.15
C ASP A 162 18.08 30.31 22.59
N GLU A 163 18.68 29.76 23.66
CA GLU A 163 19.96 30.24 24.22
C GLU A 163 21.19 29.56 23.61
N LEU A 164 21.09 28.26 23.29
CA LEU A 164 22.24 27.42 22.89
C LEU A 164 22.14 26.88 21.46
N GLY A 165 21.00 27.09 20.79
CA GLY A 165 20.75 26.67 19.43
C GLY A 165 20.26 25.23 19.31
N HIS A 166 19.64 24.91 18.17
CA HIS A 166 18.98 23.63 17.92
C HIS A 166 19.90 22.41 18.01
N ALA A 167 21.16 22.53 17.62
CA ALA A 167 22.10 21.41 17.71
C ALA A 167 22.34 20.94 19.17
N VAL A 168 22.36 21.88 20.12
CA VAL A 168 22.48 21.56 21.56
C VAL A 168 21.16 21.04 22.11
N GLY A 169 20.02 21.54 21.60
CA GLY A 169 18.71 20.96 21.88
C GLY A 169 18.63 19.49 21.44
N ASP A 170 19.12 19.17 20.26
CA ASP A 170 19.17 17.80 19.73
C ASP A 170 20.03 16.87 20.63
N GLU A 171 21.18 17.37 21.11
CA GLU A 171 22.05 16.65 22.06
C GLU A 171 21.36 16.43 23.42
N ALA A 172 20.61 17.41 23.92
CA ALA A 172 19.84 17.27 25.15
C ALA A 172 18.71 16.21 25.03
N LEU A 173 18.03 16.15 23.88
CA LEU A 173 17.05 15.10 23.60
C LEU A 173 17.71 13.73 23.51
N TRP A 174 18.87 13.64 22.85
CA TRP A 174 19.64 12.40 22.77
C TRP A 174 20.06 11.90 24.16
N HIS A 175 20.60 12.76 25.01
CA HIS A 175 20.99 12.40 26.38
C HIS A 175 19.82 12.04 27.29
N THR A 176 18.64 12.60 27.06
CA THR A 176 17.44 12.24 27.84
C THR A 176 16.90 10.86 27.43
N ALA A 177 17.20 10.42 26.20
CA ALA A 177 16.75 9.16 25.65
C ALA A 177 17.68 7.96 25.97
N ASP A 178 18.95 8.21 26.31
CA ASP A 178 19.95 7.22 26.76
C ASP A 178 19.71 6.76 28.22
#